data_AF-A0A418T659-F1
#
_entry.id   AF-A0A418T659-F1
#
_cell.length_a   1.000
_cell.length_b   1.000
_cell.length_c   1.000
_cell.angle_alpha   90.00
_cell.angle_beta   90.00
_cell.angle_gamma   90.00
#
_symmetry.space_group_name_H-M   'P 1'
#
loop_
_entity.id
_entity.type
_entity.pdbx_description
1 polymer ?
#
loop_
_entity_poly.entity_id
_entity_poly.type
_entity_poly.pdbx_seq_one_letter_code
_entity_poly.pdbx_strand_id
1 'polypeptide(L)'
;MKKLLSLLIALVMALSFATGAQAASKPLSIWVDGEQVQFGSNAPIVEKGTTLVPVRMLLEKLSFKIDWNEESRVVTATSTNPRNEAIISLQIDHTTAYVNSQPQQLTVAPKIQNKATYVPLRFIVEATGYEIDWNDTERTISIDTIQESRGFMWKVEKDGNAVYMLGSIHVANEAMYPLRDEIMDAFMEADHLALEIDFTSEGDMEDFISSINTYKDGTTLQNHISEETHQYVRELLTELGYESYSLDQYKPWFASLVLDELGRDESEYKAELGIDEYFMNLAEESKLPIIGLESSESQLNMLNNFSDRIQEEMLYGSIASFYMEEEPVKDLSDMWINGDLDMLAEMAVQTQKADEEYYKAMLQDRNVLMAEKIDAFLRDGKSETYFVVVGALHMAGEHGLVTLLEQKGYTVTRI
;
A
#
# COMPACT_ATOMS: atom_id res chain seq x y z
N MET A 1 57.62 -9.33 -52.59
CA MET A 1 57.34 -10.33 -51.53
C MET A 1 58.23 -10.19 -50.30
N LYS A 2 59.54 -9.92 -50.41
CA LYS A 2 60.44 -9.81 -49.23
C LYS A 2 60.21 -8.59 -48.32
N LYS A 3 59.61 -7.48 -48.80
CA LYS A 3 59.30 -6.29 -47.98
C LYS A 3 57.94 -6.33 -47.26
N LEU A 4 57.02 -7.21 -47.69
CA LEU A 4 55.71 -7.41 -47.03
C LEU A 4 55.79 -8.39 -45.87
N LEU A 5 56.74 -9.35 -45.92
CA LEU A 5 56.96 -10.31 -44.84
C LEU A 5 57.57 -9.67 -43.59
N SER A 6 58.39 -8.61 -43.76
CA SER A 6 59.01 -7.89 -42.64
C SER A 6 58.02 -7.02 -41.86
N LEU A 7 56.96 -6.50 -42.50
CA LEU A 7 55.91 -5.74 -41.81
C LEU A 7 54.97 -6.65 -41.02
N LEU A 8 54.70 -7.87 -41.51
CA LEU A 8 53.84 -8.82 -40.81
C LEU A 8 54.48 -9.35 -39.52
N ILE A 9 55.80 -9.56 -39.52
CA ILE A 9 56.54 -10.05 -38.34
C ILE A 9 56.68 -8.96 -37.26
N ALA A 10 56.78 -7.69 -37.65
CA ALA A 10 56.80 -6.57 -36.69
C ALA A 10 55.41 -6.33 -36.06
N LEU A 11 54.32 -6.54 -36.80
CA LEU A 11 52.95 -6.39 -36.27
C LEU A 11 52.58 -7.52 -35.31
N VAL A 12 53.04 -8.75 -35.58
CA VAL A 12 52.81 -9.90 -34.68
C VAL A 12 53.62 -9.80 -33.38
N MET A 13 54.84 -9.25 -33.40
CA MET A 13 55.60 -8.99 -32.17
C MET A 13 55.06 -7.81 -31.35
N ALA A 14 54.39 -6.83 -31.97
CA ALA A 14 53.74 -5.73 -31.24
C ALA A 14 52.45 -6.16 -30.51
N LEU A 15 51.82 -7.27 -30.92
CA LEU A 15 50.61 -7.82 -30.30
C LEU A 15 50.90 -8.83 -29.17
N SER A 16 52.17 -9.14 -28.89
CA SER A 16 52.55 -10.16 -27.90
C SER A 16 52.70 -9.64 -26.46
N PHE A 17 52.43 -8.35 -26.21
CA PHE A 17 52.49 -7.73 -24.87
C PHE A 17 51.21 -7.01 -24.44
N ALA A 18 50.07 -7.32 -25.05
CA ALA A 18 48.79 -7.02 -24.42
C ALA A 18 48.47 -8.15 -23.43
N THR A 19 49.17 -8.18 -22.29
CA THR A 19 48.56 -8.80 -21.10
C THR A 19 47.26 -8.05 -20.91
N GLY A 20 46.12 -8.71 -21.11
CA GLY A 20 44.82 -8.10 -20.85
C GLY A 20 44.88 -7.52 -19.46
N ALA A 21 44.87 -6.19 -19.36
CA ALA A 21 44.57 -5.54 -18.10
C ALA A 21 43.12 -5.94 -17.83
N GLN A 22 42.94 -6.98 -17.00
CA GLN A 22 41.65 -7.19 -16.35
C GLN A 22 41.37 -5.87 -15.64
N ALA A 23 40.31 -5.18 -16.09
CA ALA A 23 39.79 -4.05 -15.35
C ALA A 23 39.60 -4.51 -13.91
N ALA A 24 40.25 -3.82 -12.97
CA ALA A 24 40.12 -4.14 -11.57
C ALA A 24 38.62 -4.16 -11.24
N SER A 25 38.14 -5.21 -10.56
CA SER A 25 36.74 -5.28 -10.17
C SER A 25 36.39 -4.03 -9.38
N LYS A 26 35.25 -3.40 -9.71
CA LYS A 26 34.76 -2.22 -8.97
C LYS A 26 34.76 -2.53 -7.47
N PRO A 27 35.19 -1.59 -6.61
CA PRO A 27 35.13 -1.78 -5.18
C PRO A 27 33.66 -1.97 -4.77
N LEU A 28 33.41 -2.87 -3.82
CA LEU A 28 32.09 -3.08 -3.25
C LEU A 28 31.60 -1.76 -2.64
N SER A 29 30.41 -1.31 -3.04
CA SER A 29 29.76 -0.14 -2.44
C SER A 29 28.44 -0.54 -1.80
N ILE A 30 28.08 0.15 -0.72
CA ILE A 30 26.84 -0.07 0.01
C ILE A 30 26.14 1.28 0.11
N TRP A 31 24.87 1.31 -0.25
CA TRP A 31 24.02 2.48 -0.24
C TRP A 31 22.85 2.23 0.70
N VAL A 32 22.48 3.25 1.47
CA VAL A 32 21.30 3.25 2.33
C VAL A 32 20.44 4.43 1.91
N ASP A 33 19.21 4.18 1.46
CA ASP A 33 18.27 5.20 0.98
C ASP A 33 18.88 6.13 -0.09
N GLY A 34 19.59 5.55 -1.06
CA GLY A 34 20.29 6.31 -2.10
C GLY A 34 21.53 7.10 -1.61
N GLU A 35 21.96 6.99 -0.35
CA GLU A 35 23.20 7.56 0.16
C GLU A 35 24.32 6.51 0.32
N GLN A 36 25.49 6.76 -0.26
CA GLN A 36 26.63 5.85 -0.11
C GLN A 36 27.18 5.84 1.33
N VAL A 37 27.23 4.67 1.95
CA VAL A 37 27.82 4.47 3.27
C VAL A 37 29.34 4.53 3.19
N GLN A 38 29.94 5.46 3.94
CA GLN A 38 31.38 5.63 3.99
C GLN A 38 31.98 4.84 5.15
N PHE A 39 32.70 3.76 4.87
CA PHE A 39 33.29 2.89 5.90
C PHE A 39 34.69 3.32 6.39
N GLY A 40 35.20 4.45 5.91
CA GLY A 40 36.53 4.95 6.25
C GLY A 40 37.62 3.92 5.95
N SER A 41 38.49 3.63 6.94
CA SER A 41 39.55 2.63 6.81
C SER A 41 39.09 1.17 6.92
N ASN A 42 37.83 0.93 7.30
CA ASN A 42 37.31 -0.41 7.59
C ASN A 42 36.34 -0.85 6.48
N ALA A 43 36.83 -1.08 5.27
CA ALA A 43 35.98 -1.50 4.15
C ALA A 43 35.19 -2.80 4.46
N PRO A 44 33.98 -2.98 3.89
CA PRO A 44 33.28 -4.25 3.88
C PRO A 44 34.12 -5.36 3.25
N ILE A 45 33.95 -6.58 3.74
CA ILE A 45 34.69 -7.75 3.25
C ILE A 45 33.72 -8.85 2.82
N VAL A 46 34.11 -9.66 1.84
CA VAL A 46 33.32 -10.83 1.44
C VAL A 46 34.05 -12.09 1.89
N GLU A 47 33.37 -12.91 2.68
CA GLU A 47 33.88 -14.21 3.12
C GLU A 47 32.86 -15.30 2.80
N LYS A 48 33.28 -16.35 2.09
CA LYS A 48 32.41 -17.49 1.71
C LYS A 48 31.07 -17.04 1.08
N GLY A 49 31.12 -15.99 0.25
CA GLY A 49 29.92 -15.42 -0.40
C GLY A 49 29.06 -14.54 0.51
N THR A 50 29.43 -14.34 1.78
CA THR A 50 28.73 -13.46 2.73
C THR A 50 29.47 -12.13 2.85
N THR A 51 28.75 -11.02 2.63
CA THR A 51 29.27 -9.68 2.90
C THR A 51 29.22 -9.41 4.40
N LEU A 52 30.39 -9.13 4.98
CA LEU A 52 30.54 -8.67 6.35
C LEU A 52 30.82 -7.17 6.36
N VAL A 53 30.09 -6.44 7.20
CA VAL A 53 30.18 -4.98 7.31
C VAL A 53 30.57 -4.55 8.73
N PRO A 54 31.32 -3.46 8.89
CA PRO A 54 31.51 -2.83 10.20
C PRO A 54 30.16 -2.40 10.77
N VAL A 55 29.77 -2.98 11.90
CA VAL A 55 28.41 -2.91 12.43
C VAL A 55 27.96 -1.47 12.76
N ARG A 56 28.84 -0.67 13.36
CA ARG A 56 28.47 0.66 13.87
C ARG A 56 28.03 1.62 12.76
N MET A 57 28.80 1.68 11.66
CA MET A 57 28.59 2.67 10.59
C MET A 57 27.28 2.47 9.83
N LEU A 58 26.85 1.21 9.72
CA LEU A 58 25.64 0.87 8.98
C LEU A 58 24.41 0.89 9.89
N LEU A 59 24.49 0.26 11.07
CA LEU A 59 23.30 0.08 11.89
C LEU A 59 22.83 1.36 12.58
N GLU A 60 23.73 2.31 12.83
CA GLU A 60 23.31 3.67 13.24
C GLU A 60 22.51 4.38 12.15
N LYS A 61 22.80 4.14 10.86
CA LYS A 61 22.02 4.68 9.73
C LYS A 61 20.67 3.99 9.56
N LEU A 62 20.56 2.71 9.93
CA LEU A 62 19.33 1.91 9.85
C LEU A 62 18.45 2.02 11.11
N SER A 63 18.63 3.05 11.94
CA SER A 63 17.85 3.24 13.19
C SER A 63 17.98 2.08 14.19
N PHE A 64 19.19 1.58 14.41
CA PHE A 64 19.50 0.63 15.49
C PHE A 64 20.39 1.26 16.54
N LYS A 65 20.07 0.97 17.80
CA LYS A 65 20.94 1.18 18.94
C LYS A 65 21.86 -0.04 19.09
N ILE A 66 23.17 0.20 19.11
CA ILE A 66 24.18 -0.86 19.26
C ILE A 66 24.78 -0.84 20.65
N ASP A 67 24.79 -2.00 21.29
CA ASP A 67 25.50 -2.27 22.53
C ASP A 67 26.58 -3.33 22.31
N TRP A 68 27.70 -3.18 23.03
CA TRP A 68 28.82 -4.11 22.98
C TRP A 68 29.20 -4.56 24.38
N ASN A 69 29.12 -5.86 24.62
CA ASN A 69 29.57 -6.49 25.85
C ASN A 69 30.97 -7.09 25.65
N GLU A 70 31.97 -6.47 26.29
CA GLU A 70 33.37 -6.89 26.21
C GLU A 70 33.62 -8.28 26.84
N GLU A 71 32.95 -8.61 27.95
CA GLU A 71 33.18 -9.85 28.69
C GLU A 71 32.62 -11.07 27.94
N SER A 72 31.39 -10.97 27.45
CA SER A 72 30.77 -12.05 26.68
C SER A 72 31.12 -12.03 25.19
N ARG A 73 31.76 -10.95 24.71
CA ARG A 73 32.05 -10.67 23.31
C ARG A 73 30.78 -10.72 22.45
N VAL A 74 29.73 -10.04 22.89
CA VAL A 74 28.42 -10.00 22.22
C VAL A 74 28.13 -8.59 21.72
N VAL A 75 27.74 -8.47 20.46
CA VAL A 75 27.07 -7.29 19.92
C VAL A 75 25.57 -7.49 20.04
N THR A 76 24.88 -6.53 20.62
CA THR A 76 23.42 -6.46 20.61
C THR A 76 23.01 -5.25 19.77
N ALA A 77 22.22 -5.50 18.72
CA ALA A 77 21.58 -4.47 17.93
C ALA A 77 20.09 -4.47 18.28
N THR A 78 19.62 -3.38 18.85
CA THR A 78 18.21 -3.17 19.18
C THR A 78 17.65 -2.17 18.21
N SER A 79 16.66 -2.57 17.43
CA SER A 79 15.91 -1.65 16.59
C SER A 79 15.30 -0.54 17.43
N THR A 80 15.36 0.69 16.94
CA THR A 80 14.57 1.79 17.51
C THR A 80 13.30 2.06 16.70
N ASN A 81 13.01 1.22 15.69
CA ASN A 81 11.75 1.25 14.96
C ASN A 81 10.69 0.46 15.76
N PRO A 82 9.59 1.11 16.21
CA PRO A 82 8.55 0.47 17.02
C PRO A 82 7.78 -0.65 16.29
N ARG A 83 7.73 -0.65 14.95
CA ARG A 83 7.13 -1.75 14.14
C ARG A 83 8.03 -2.97 13.99
N ASN A 84 9.32 -2.83 14.30
CA ASN A 84 10.24 -3.94 14.29
C ASN A 84 11.09 -3.87 15.55
N GLU A 85 10.58 -4.36 16.68
CA GLU A 85 11.32 -4.45 17.95
C GLU A 85 12.46 -5.48 17.92
N ALA A 86 13.02 -5.81 16.76
CA ALA A 86 14.10 -6.77 16.62
C ALA A 86 15.27 -6.46 17.56
N ILE A 87 15.51 -7.40 18.48
CA ILE A 87 16.73 -7.49 19.27
C ILE A 87 17.58 -8.60 18.65
N ILE A 88 18.65 -8.18 17.98
CA ILE A 88 19.61 -9.07 17.34
C ILE A 88 20.83 -9.19 18.23
N SER A 89 21.17 -10.41 18.64
CA SER A 89 22.37 -10.69 19.44
C SER A 89 23.33 -11.60 18.68
N LEU A 90 24.59 -11.15 18.61
CA LEU A 90 25.64 -11.73 17.78
C LEU A 90 26.90 -11.91 18.62
N GLN A 91 27.28 -13.15 18.89
CA GLN A 91 28.52 -13.45 19.61
C GLN A 91 29.68 -13.60 18.62
N ILE A 92 30.81 -12.97 18.94
CA ILE A 92 32.02 -13.06 18.11
C ILE A 92 32.51 -14.52 18.03
N ASP A 93 32.97 -14.91 16.84
CA ASP A 93 33.49 -16.25 16.51
C ASP A 93 32.46 -17.39 16.59
N HIS A 94 31.16 -17.08 16.79
CA HIS A 94 30.07 -18.06 16.82
C HIS A 94 29.13 -17.86 15.62
N THR A 95 28.60 -18.96 15.09
CA THR A 95 27.66 -18.90 13.97
C THR A 95 26.20 -18.99 14.40
N THR A 96 25.93 -19.06 15.70
CA THR A 96 24.58 -18.94 16.24
C THR A 96 24.33 -17.50 16.63
N ALA A 97 23.33 -16.89 16.00
CA ALA A 97 22.78 -15.59 16.34
C ALA A 97 21.42 -15.77 17.03
N TYR A 98 20.91 -14.69 17.60
CA TYR A 98 19.55 -14.66 18.15
C TYR A 98 18.80 -13.46 17.62
N VAL A 99 17.56 -13.64 17.18
CA VAL A 99 16.61 -12.57 16.85
C VAL A 99 15.41 -12.74 17.78
N ASN A 100 15.12 -11.75 18.61
CA ASN A 100 14.04 -11.82 19.60
C ASN A 100 14.11 -13.09 20.47
N SER A 101 15.32 -13.42 20.92
CA SER A 101 15.66 -14.63 21.68
C SER A 101 15.52 -15.97 20.92
N GLN A 102 15.07 -15.96 19.66
CA GLN A 102 15.01 -17.17 18.83
C GLN A 102 16.36 -17.41 18.12
N PRO A 103 16.93 -18.62 18.21
CA PRO A 103 18.23 -18.91 17.60
C PRO A 103 18.14 -18.96 16.08
N GLN A 104 19.10 -18.34 15.42
CA GLN A 104 19.25 -18.30 13.95
C GLN A 104 20.67 -18.70 13.55
N GLN A 105 20.80 -19.44 12.45
CA GLN A 105 22.08 -19.94 11.98
C GLN A 105 22.70 -18.99 10.94
N LEU A 106 23.89 -18.48 11.24
CA LEU A 106 24.68 -17.67 10.34
C LEU A 106 25.55 -18.53 9.41
N THR A 107 25.73 -18.06 8.18
CA THR A 107 26.68 -18.64 7.21
C THR A 107 28.14 -18.36 7.59
N VAL A 108 28.39 -17.17 8.16
CA VAL A 108 29.73 -16.73 8.61
C VAL A 108 29.60 -16.08 9.99
N ALA A 109 30.51 -16.40 10.91
CA ALA A 109 30.51 -15.85 12.25
C ALA A 109 30.89 -14.35 12.25
N PRO A 110 30.29 -13.53 13.15
CA PRO A 110 30.77 -12.19 13.45
C PRO A 110 32.21 -12.23 13.93
N LYS A 111 33.00 -11.21 13.58
CA LYS A 111 34.44 -11.18 13.90
C LYS A 111 34.90 -9.78 14.27
N ILE A 112 36.06 -9.70 14.92
CA ILE A 112 36.75 -8.43 15.14
C ILE A 112 37.97 -8.39 14.21
N GLN A 113 38.06 -7.33 13.40
CA GLN A 113 39.19 -7.08 12.52
C GLN A 113 39.49 -5.58 12.51
N ASN A 114 40.76 -5.20 12.60
CA ASN A 114 41.18 -3.78 12.61
C ASN A 114 40.45 -2.91 13.65
N LYS A 115 40.17 -3.47 14.83
CA LYS A 115 39.39 -2.82 15.92
C LYS A 115 37.94 -2.48 15.55
N ALA A 116 37.41 -3.06 14.47
CA ALA A 116 36.00 -2.97 14.12
C ALA A 116 35.35 -4.35 14.21
N THR A 117 34.09 -4.36 14.63
CA THR A 117 33.26 -5.56 14.65
C THR A 117 32.54 -5.69 13.32
N TYR A 118 32.76 -6.83 12.66
CA TYR A 118 32.20 -7.18 11.36
C TYR A 118 31.07 -8.20 11.54
N VAL A 119 29.91 -7.89 10.97
CA VAL A 119 28.71 -8.74 11.07
C VAL A 119 28.16 -9.06 9.67
N PRO A 120 27.48 -10.21 9.49
CA PRO A 120 26.81 -10.54 8.23
C PRO A 120 25.72 -9.53 7.88
N LEU A 121 25.91 -8.81 6.77
CA LEU A 121 25.04 -7.71 6.37
C LEU A 121 23.59 -8.14 6.17
N ARG A 122 23.40 -9.12 5.28
CA ARG A 122 22.08 -9.61 4.89
C ARG A 122 21.26 -10.07 6.09
N PHE A 123 21.88 -10.79 7.02
CA PHE A 123 21.21 -11.26 8.24
C PHE A 123 20.69 -10.11 9.09
N ILE A 124 21.47 -9.02 9.24
CA ILE A 124 20.97 -7.85 9.95
C ILE A 124 19.80 -7.27 9.16
N VAL A 125 20.01 -6.94 7.89
CA VAL A 125 19.04 -6.23 7.05
C VAL A 125 17.69 -6.95 6.97
N GLU A 126 17.69 -8.27 6.76
CA GLU A 126 16.47 -9.11 6.76
C GLU A 126 15.76 -9.11 8.11
N ALA A 127 16.51 -9.10 9.22
CA ALA A 127 15.92 -8.98 10.55
C ALA A 127 15.43 -7.55 10.86
N THR A 128 15.84 -6.55 10.07
CA THR A 128 15.48 -5.13 10.25
C THR A 128 14.28 -4.68 9.42
N GLY A 129 13.79 -5.50 8.48
CA GLY A 129 12.64 -5.15 7.63
C GLY A 129 12.98 -4.09 6.58
N TYR A 130 14.24 -3.97 6.16
CA TYR A 130 14.66 -3.14 5.03
C TYR A 130 14.81 -4.05 3.80
N GLU A 131 14.58 -3.51 2.61
CA GLU A 131 14.86 -4.23 1.37
C GLU A 131 16.37 -4.23 1.09
N ILE A 132 16.87 -5.31 0.49
CA ILE A 132 18.28 -5.42 0.09
C ILE A 132 18.41 -5.94 -1.33
N ASP A 133 18.95 -5.10 -2.22
CA ASP A 133 19.26 -5.47 -3.60
C ASP A 133 20.77 -5.62 -3.83
N TRP A 134 21.14 -6.54 -4.73
CA TRP A 134 22.51 -6.73 -5.18
C TRP A 134 22.63 -6.53 -6.68
N ASN A 135 23.34 -5.48 -7.07
CA ASN A 135 23.75 -5.26 -8.45
C ASN A 135 25.16 -5.82 -8.69
N ASP A 136 25.24 -6.94 -9.41
CA ASP A 136 26.52 -7.61 -9.70
C ASP A 136 27.45 -6.80 -10.60
N THR A 137 26.89 -6.07 -11.58
CA THR A 137 27.66 -5.27 -12.56
C THR A 137 28.32 -4.07 -11.89
N GLU A 138 27.58 -3.38 -11.03
CA GLU A 138 28.05 -2.22 -10.28
C GLU A 138 28.74 -2.60 -8.96
N ARG A 139 28.70 -3.88 -8.58
CA ARG A 139 29.15 -4.39 -7.27
C ARG A 139 28.60 -3.55 -6.13
N THR A 140 27.29 -3.31 -6.18
CA THR A 140 26.58 -2.40 -5.30
C THR A 140 25.49 -3.14 -4.53
N ILE A 141 25.47 -2.94 -3.22
CA ILE A 141 24.38 -3.35 -2.35
C ILE A 141 23.55 -2.10 -2.05
N SER A 142 22.27 -2.12 -2.40
CA SER A 142 21.30 -1.09 -2.00
C SER A 142 20.48 -1.62 -0.83
N ILE A 143 20.31 -0.80 0.19
CA ILE A 143 19.48 -1.07 1.35
C ILE A 143 18.51 0.09 1.44
N ASP A 144 17.23 -0.17 1.24
CA ASP A 144 16.23 0.89 1.20
C ASP A 144 15.23 0.70 2.34
N THR A 145 14.96 1.78 3.06
CA THR A 145 13.88 1.85 4.04
C THR A 145 12.60 1.57 3.28
N ILE A 146 11.74 0.70 3.81
CA ILE A 146 10.42 0.55 3.20
C ILE A 146 9.70 1.89 3.35
N GLN A 147 9.38 2.54 2.23
CA GLN A 147 8.61 3.76 2.25
C GLN A 147 7.23 3.43 2.78
N GLU A 148 6.90 3.99 3.94
CA GLU A 148 5.62 3.76 4.56
C GLU A 148 4.56 4.63 3.90
N SER A 149 3.40 4.05 3.68
CA SER A 149 2.28 4.82 3.18
C SER A 149 1.79 5.80 4.24
N ARG A 150 1.70 7.07 3.82
CA ARG A 150 1.24 8.17 4.68
C ARG A 150 -0.26 8.18 4.84
N GLY A 151 -0.99 7.86 3.77
CA GLY A 151 -2.45 7.88 3.74
C GLY A 151 -3.05 9.22 4.16
N PHE A 152 -4.30 9.18 4.58
CA PHE A 152 -5.10 10.35 4.94
C PHE A 152 -5.74 10.14 6.30
N MET A 153 -5.12 10.62 7.38
CA MET A 153 -5.64 10.40 8.73
C MET A 153 -5.86 11.71 9.49
N TRP A 154 -6.97 11.77 10.21
CA TRP A 154 -7.33 12.87 11.10
C TRP A 154 -7.77 12.33 12.45
N LYS A 155 -7.72 13.19 13.46
CA LYS A 155 -8.21 12.93 14.80
C LYS A 155 -9.14 14.02 15.28
N VAL A 156 -10.19 13.61 15.98
CA VAL A 156 -11.12 14.48 16.70
C VAL A 156 -11.25 13.97 18.13
N GLU A 157 -11.24 14.88 19.11
CA GLU A 157 -11.39 14.51 20.52
C GLU A 157 -12.45 15.38 21.19
N LYS A 158 -13.21 14.77 22.11
CA LYS A 158 -14.15 15.47 22.96
C LYS A 158 -14.42 14.72 24.25
N ASP A 159 -14.25 15.39 25.38
CA ASP A 159 -14.63 14.89 26.71
C ASP A 159 -14.12 13.46 27.02
N GLY A 160 -12.93 13.12 26.52
CA GLY A 160 -12.30 11.81 26.69
C GLY A 160 -12.58 10.79 25.58
N ASN A 161 -13.55 11.05 24.70
CA ASN A 161 -13.73 10.27 23.47
C ASN A 161 -12.74 10.73 22.39
N ALA A 162 -12.22 9.79 21.61
CA ALA A 162 -11.38 10.05 20.45
C ALA A 162 -11.93 9.35 19.21
N VAL A 163 -11.89 10.02 18.07
CA VAL A 163 -12.19 9.43 16.76
C VAL A 163 -11.00 9.68 15.84
N TYR A 164 -10.34 8.62 15.42
CA TYR A 164 -9.40 8.63 14.32
C TYR A 164 -10.16 8.33 13.04
N MET A 165 -9.96 9.10 11.97
CA MET A 165 -10.63 8.91 10.68
C MET A 165 -9.56 8.73 9.60
N LEU A 166 -9.54 7.55 8.99
CA LEU A 166 -8.65 7.17 7.89
C LEU A 166 -9.43 7.14 6.57
N GLY A 167 -8.95 7.89 5.58
CA GLY A 167 -9.39 7.77 4.19
C GLY A 167 -8.82 6.50 3.55
N SER A 168 -9.66 5.55 3.14
CA SER A 168 -9.29 4.28 2.51
C SER A 168 -9.34 4.30 0.99
N ILE A 169 -8.74 3.29 0.38
CA ILE A 169 -8.95 2.87 -1.00
C ILE A 169 -9.31 1.38 -0.96
N HIS A 170 -10.34 0.99 -1.71
CA HIS A 170 -10.92 -0.37 -1.71
C HIS A 170 -10.04 -1.43 -2.37
N VAL A 171 -9.04 -1.01 -3.14
CA VAL A 171 -8.10 -1.89 -3.83
C VAL A 171 -6.68 -1.38 -3.59
N ALA A 172 -5.74 -2.30 -3.38
CA ALA A 172 -4.35 -1.96 -3.13
C ALA A 172 -3.41 -3.01 -3.74
N ASN A 173 -2.12 -2.71 -3.75
CA ASN A 173 -1.05 -3.67 -4.01
C ASN A 173 -0.05 -3.65 -2.84
N GLU A 174 0.94 -4.53 -2.90
CA GLU A 174 1.98 -4.66 -1.86
C GLU A 174 2.75 -3.35 -1.61
N ALA A 175 2.90 -2.49 -2.63
CA ALA A 175 3.62 -1.22 -2.51
C ALA A 175 2.92 -0.20 -1.60
N MET A 176 1.61 -0.40 -1.31
CA MET A 176 0.89 0.43 -0.35
C MET A 176 1.20 0.05 1.11
N TYR A 177 1.97 -1.01 1.35
CA TYR A 177 2.32 -1.49 2.67
C TYR A 177 3.84 -1.43 2.91
N PRO A 178 4.27 -1.23 4.18
CA PRO A 178 3.46 -1.08 5.38
C PRO A 178 2.86 0.32 5.54
N LEU A 179 1.80 0.41 6.35
CA LEU A 179 1.20 1.67 6.77
C LEU A 179 2.03 2.29 7.89
N ARG A 180 2.18 3.63 7.91
CA ARG A 180 2.94 4.33 8.97
C ARG A 180 2.43 4.05 10.39
N ASP A 181 3.33 4.16 11.37
CA ASP A 181 3.10 3.84 12.79
C ASP A 181 1.85 4.50 13.33
N GLU A 182 1.64 5.79 13.03
CA GLU A 182 0.53 6.55 13.60
C GLU A 182 -0.84 5.95 13.25
N ILE A 183 -0.97 5.35 12.05
CA ILE A 183 -2.22 4.69 11.64
C ILE A 183 -2.42 3.41 12.46
N MET A 184 -1.35 2.62 12.61
CA MET A 184 -1.42 1.36 13.35
C MET A 184 -1.61 1.57 14.85
N ASP A 185 -0.94 2.57 15.43
CA ASP A 185 -1.10 2.96 16.83
C ASP A 185 -2.54 3.41 17.12
N ALA A 186 -3.12 4.24 16.23
CA ALA A 186 -4.50 4.66 16.34
C ALA A 186 -5.50 3.49 16.29
N PHE A 187 -5.24 2.48 15.45
CA PHE A 187 -6.05 1.25 15.42
C PHE A 187 -5.87 0.41 16.68
N MET A 188 -4.64 0.23 17.17
CA MET A 188 -4.35 -0.55 18.38
C MET A 188 -4.92 0.09 19.66
N GLU A 189 -5.04 1.42 19.69
CA GLU A 189 -5.70 2.16 20.77
C GLU A 189 -7.24 2.11 20.72
N ALA A 190 -7.81 1.63 19.62
CA ALA A 190 -9.25 1.70 19.39
C ALA A 190 -10.04 0.66 20.21
N ASP A 191 -11.21 1.08 20.68
CA ASP A 191 -12.22 0.21 21.27
C ASP A 191 -13.21 -0.33 20.21
N HIS A 192 -13.32 0.35 19.07
CA HIS A 192 -14.19 -0.04 17.94
C HIS A 192 -13.56 0.32 16.60
N LEU A 193 -13.77 -0.53 15.60
CA LEU A 193 -13.60 -0.19 14.18
C LEU A 193 -14.96 0.27 13.62
N ALA A 194 -14.99 1.41 12.95
CA ALA A 194 -16.16 1.87 12.22
C ALA A 194 -15.87 1.91 10.72
N LEU A 195 -16.62 1.16 9.93
CA LEU A 195 -16.52 1.10 8.47
C LEU A 195 -17.73 1.77 7.83
N GLU A 196 -17.67 2.11 6.54
CA GLU A 196 -18.87 2.55 5.80
C GLU A 196 -20.00 1.52 5.95
N ILE A 197 -19.66 0.25 5.76
CA ILE A 197 -20.58 -0.87 5.90
C ILE A 197 -19.93 -1.92 6.80
N ASP A 198 -20.71 -2.50 7.70
CA ASP A 198 -20.33 -3.68 8.46
C ASP A 198 -21.01 -4.91 7.87
N PHE A 199 -20.33 -5.56 6.93
CA PHE A 199 -20.82 -6.77 6.27
C PHE A 199 -20.97 -7.96 7.23
N THR A 200 -20.25 -7.96 8.35
CA THR A 200 -20.25 -9.08 9.32
C THR A 200 -21.53 -9.13 10.14
N SER A 201 -22.20 -7.98 10.29
CA SER A 201 -23.45 -7.84 11.04
C SER A 201 -24.70 -8.13 10.20
N GLU A 202 -24.55 -8.17 8.87
CA GLU A 202 -25.66 -8.31 7.95
C GLU A 202 -25.94 -9.79 7.62
N GLY A 203 -27.21 -10.11 7.41
CA GLY A 203 -27.62 -11.44 6.96
C GLY A 203 -27.39 -11.63 5.46
N ASP A 204 -27.83 -12.77 4.94
CA ASP A 204 -27.84 -13.02 3.50
C ASP A 204 -28.68 -11.97 2.76
N MET A 205 -28.05 -11.29 1.79
CA MET A 205 -28.64 -10.22 0.98
C MET A 205 -29.06 -10.66 -0.41
N GLU A 206 -28.91 -11.94 -0.77
CA GLU A 206 -29.15 -12.44 -2.14
C GLU A 206 -30.56 -12.08 -2.64
N ASP A 207 -31.58 -12.32 -1.81
CA ASP A 207 -32.99 -11.99 -2.12
C ASP A 207 -33.19 -10.49 -2.35
N PHE A 208 -32.56 -9.65 -1.53
CA PHE A 208 -32.65 -8.20 -1.66
C PHE A 208 -31.98 -7.72 -2.95
N ILE A 209 -30.75 -8.15 -3.22
CA ILE A 209 -29.99 -7.79 -4.43
C ILE A 209 -30.76 -8.23 -5.68
N SER A 210 -31.26 -9.47 -5.71
CA SER A 210 -32.08 -10.02 -6.81
C SER A 210 -33.39 -9.23 -7.02
N SER A 211 -33.92 -8.62 -5.96
CA SER A 211 -35.13 -7.79 -6.05
C SER A 211 -34.87 -6.44 -6.75
N ILE A 212 -33.68 -5.86 -6.64
CA ILE A 212 -33.36 -4.52 -7.14
C ILE A 212 -32.48 -4.50 -8.40
N ASN A 213 -31.70 -5.55 -8.67
CA ASN A 213 -30.72 -5.58 -9.76
C ASN A 213 -31.30 -5.88 -11.15
N THR A 214 -32.57 -6.28 -11.25
CA THR A 214 -33.24 -6.63 -12.51
C THR A 214 -34.54 -5.86 -12.71
N TYR A 215 -34.97 -5.68 -13.96
CA TYR A 215 -36.27 -5.09 -14.28
C TYR A 215 -37.42 -6.09 -14.06
N LYS A 216 -38.55 -5.62 -13.52
CA LYS A 216 -39.74 -6.45 -13.26
C LYS A 216 -40.89 -6.22 -14.24
N ASP A 217 -40.72 -5.27 -15.17
CA ASP A 217 -41.71 -4.91 -16.20
C ASP A 217 -41.49 -5.62 -17.55
N GLY A 218 -40.47 -6.48 -17.63
CA GLY A 218 -40.12 -7.24 -18.83
C GLY A 218 -39.21 -6.51 -19.80
N THR A 219 -38.78 -5.28 -19.48
CA THR A 219 -37.70 -4.60 -20.21
C THR A 219 -36.34 -5.19 -19.85
N THR A 220 -35.33 -4.96 -20.71
CA THR A 220 -33.95 -5.44 -20.53
C THR A 220 -32.97 -4.27 -20.61
N LEU A 221 -31.69 -4.52 -20.34
CA LEU A 221 -30.63 -3.51 -20.38
C LEU A 221 -30.70 -2.62 -21.63
N GLN A 222 -30.87 -3.21 -22.82
CA GLN A 222 -30.98 -2.51 -24.10
C GLN A 222 -32.10 -1.46 -24.18
N ASN A 223 -33.12 -1.55 -23.32
CA ASN A 223 -34.25 -0.60 -23.29
C ASN A 223 -33.94 0.66 -22.48
N HIS A 224 -32.87 0.65 -21.68
CA HIS A 224 -32.55 1.70 -20.70
C HIS A 224 -31.18 2.35 -20.94
N ILE A 225 -30.46 1.93 -21.97
CA ILE A 225 -29.20 2.54 -22.41
C ILE A 225 -29.28 2.82 -23.91
N SER A 226 -28.37 3.65 -24.42
CA SER A 226 -28.22 3.89 -25.84
C SER A 226 -27.79 2.61 -26.59
N GLU A 227 -28.13 2.54 -27.87
CA GLU A 227 -27.70 1.43 -28.74
C GLU A 227 -26.16 1.33 -28.80
N GLU A 228 -25.46 2.47 -28.72
CA GLU A 228 -23.99 2.55 -28.69
C GLU A 228 -23.42 1.88 -27.44
N THR A 229 -23.89 2.27 -26.24
CA THR A 229 -23.45 1.62 -24.99
C THR A 229 -23.78 0.13 -24.99
N HIS A 230 -24.97 -0.26 -25.48
CA HIS A 230 -25.35 -1.67 -25.56
C HIS A 230 -24.47 -2.47 -26.54
N GLN A 231 -24.02 -1.86 -27.64
CA GLN A 231 -23.06 -2.48 -28.54
C GLN A 231 -21.71 -2.69 -27.83
N TYR A 232 -21.20 -1.69 -27.11
CA TYR A 232 -19.93 -1.82 -26.39
C TYR A 232 -19.95 -2.89 -25.31
N VAL A 233 -21.05 -3.03 -24.55
CA VAL A 233 -21.22 -4.13 -23.58
C VAL A 233 -21.07 -5.49 -24.27
N ARG A 234 -21.76 -5.68 -25.40
CA ARG A 234 -21.76 -6.96 -26.14
C ARG A 234 -20.39 -7.29 -26.72
N GLU A 235 -19.69 -6.28 -27.25
CA GLU A 235 -18.34 -6.42 -27.78
C GLU A 235 -17.36 -6.79 -26.68
N LEU A 236 -17.34 -6.04 -25.57
CA LEU A 236 -16.47 -6.30 -24.42
C LEU A 236 -16.69 -7.70 -23.84
N LEU A 237 -17.94 -8.11 -23.60
CA LEU A 237 -18.24 -9.46 -23.10
C LEU A 237 -17.72 -10.55 -24.05
N THR A 238 -17.85 -10.35 -25.36
CA THR A 238 -17.34 -11.30 -26.35
C THR A 238 -15.80 -11.35 -26.34
N GLU A 239 -15.13 -10.20 -26.21
CA GLU A 239 -13.67 -10.10 -26.08
C GLU A 239 -13.15 -10.83 -24.84
N LEU A 240 -13.88 -10.72 -23.72
CA LEU A 240 -13.60 -11.42 -22.47
C LEU A 240 -14.01 -12.90 -22.48
N GLY A 241 -14.64 -13.39 -23.56
CA GLY A 241 -15.02 -14.79 -23.72
C GLY A 241 -16.36 -15.18 -23.07
N TYR A 242 -17.18 -14.20 -22.67
CA TYR A 242 -18.53 -14.39 -22.16
C TYR A 242 -19.58 -14.32 -23.29
N GLU A 243 -20.78 -14.84 -23.01
CA GLU A 243 -21.93 -14.65 -23.90
C GLU A 243 -22.31 -13.16 -23.93
N SER A 244 -22.48 -12.61 -25.14
CA SER A 244 -22.70 -11.17 -25.33
C SER A 244 -23.95 -10.62 -24.65
N TYR A 245 -24.94 -11.47 -24.38
CA TYR A 245 -26.21 -11.12 -23.73
C TYR A 245 -26.25 -11.47 -22.23
N SER A 246 -25.12 -11.86 -21.63
CA SER A 246 -25.09 -12.32 -20.23
C SER A 246 -25.48 -11.24 -19.21
N LEU A 247 -25.42 -9.96 -19.59
CA LEU A 247 -25.81 -8.84 -18.73
C LEU A 247 -27.21 -8.27 -19.03
N ASP A 248 -27.92 -8.75 -20.05
CA ASP A 248 -29.17 -8.15 -20.54
C ASP A 248 -30.29 -8.10 -19.48
N GLN A 249 -30.27 -9.02 -18.52
CA GLN A 249 -31.28 -9.09 -17.46
C GLN A 249 -31.07 -8.05 -16.35
N TYR A 250 -29.86 -7.48 -16.24
CA TYR A 250 -29.49 -6.58 -15.16
C TYR A 250 -29.74 -5.11 -15.52
N LYS A 251 -29.93 -4.29 -14.48
CA LYS A 251 -29.93 -2.84 -14.60
C LYS A 251 -28.50 -2.32 -14.85
N PRO A 252 -28.33 -1.15 -15.49
CA PRO A 252 -27.00 -0.66 -15.87
C PRO A 252 -26.06 -0.49 -14.67
N TRP A 253 -26.53 -0.02 -13.51
CA TRP A 253 -25.71 0.11 -12.29
C TRP A 253 -25.15 -1.24 -11.80
N PHE A 254 -25.89 -2.35 -11.96
CA PHE A 254 -25.43 -3.65 -11.52
C PHE A 254 -24.50 -4.27 -12.57
N ALA A 255 -24.82 -4.06 -13.86
CA ALA A 255 -23.93 -4.44 -14.95
C ALA A 255 -22.57 -3.75 -14.84
N SER A 256 -22.52 -2.47 -14.42
CA SER A 256 -21.26 -1.75 -14.20
C SER A 256 -20.42 -2.40 -13.09
N LEU A 257 -21.02 -2.76 -11.95
CA LEU A 257 -20.33 -3.48 -10.87
C LEU A 257 -19.75 -4.83 -11.32
N VAL A 258 -20.50 -5.58 -12.15
CA VAL A 258 -20.02 -6.85 -12.70
C VAL A 258 -18.84 -6.63 -13.64
N LEU A 259 -18.90 -5.62 -14.53
CA LEU A 259 -17.79 -5.30 -15.43
C LEU A 259 -16.54 -4.82 -14.67
N ASP A 260 -16.70 -3.96 -13.66
CA ASP A 260 -15.59 -3.51 -12.81
C ASP A 260 -14.89 -4.70 -12.15
N GLU A 261 -15.64 -5.70 -11.69
CA GLU A 261 -15.07 -6.91 -11.10
C GLU A 261 -14.33 -7.77 -12.13
N LEU A 262 -14.89 -7.94 -13.33
CA LEU A 262 -14.23 -8.67 -14.41
C LEU A 262 -12.91 -8.01 -14.85
N GLY A 263 -12.81 -6.68 -14.74
CA GLY A 263 -11.60 -5.93 -15.08
C GLY A 263 -10.44 -6.10 -14.10
N ARG A 264 -10.68 -6.65 -12.91
CA ARG A 264 -9.68 -6.73 -11.83
C ARG A 264 -8.80 -7.97 -11.83
N ASP A 265 -9.16 -9.02 -12.58
CA ASP A 265 -8.48 -10.32 -12.45
C ASP A 265 -6.99 -10.24 -12.82
N GLU A 266 -6.65 -9.45 -13.86
CA GLU A 266 -5.27 -9.23 -14.34
C GLU A 266 -4.56 -8.04 -13.66
N SER A 267 -5.27 -7.22 -12.88
CA SER A 267 -4.69 -6.05 -12.20
C SER A 267 -3.83 -6.49 -11.00
N GLU A 268 -2.75 -5.77 -10.74
CA GLU A 268 -1.95 -5.93 -9.51
C GLU A 268 -2.69 -5.40 -8.26
N TYR A 269 -3.74 -4.60 -8.45
CA TYR A 269 -4.55 -4.05 -7.36
C TYR A 269 -5.68 -5.01 -6.99
N LYS A 270 -5.63 -5.53 -5.76
CA LYS A 270 -6.58 -6.53 -5.26
C LYS A 270 -7.44 -5.95 -4.15
N ALA A 271 -8.72 -6.35 -4.13
CA ALA A 271 -9.67 -5.95 -3.10
C ALA A 271 -9.29 -6.54 -1.72
N GLU A 272 -8.74 -7.75 -1.68
CA GLU A 272 -8.23 -8.38 -0.46
C GLU A 272 -7.06 -7.61 0.19
N LEU A 273 -6.40 -6.73 -0.57
CA LEU A 273 -5.35 -5.84 -0.07
C LEU A 273 -5.88 -4.43 0.23
N GLY A 274 -7.15 -4.11 -0.06
CA GLY A 274 -7.76 -2.81 0.19
C GLY A 274 -7.57 -2.34 1.64
N ILE A 275 -7.46 -1.03 1.85
CA ILE A 275 -7.14 -0.47 3.18
C ILE A 275 -8.26 -0.73 4.18
N ASP A 276 -9.51 -0.63 3.74
CA ASP A 276 -10.70 -0.98 4.51
C ASP A 276 -10.76 -2.48 4.83
N GLU A 277 -10.51 -3.34 3.84
CA GLU A 277 -10.44 -4.79 4.00
C GLU A 277 -9.33 -5.21 4.97
N TYR A 278 -8.17 -4.56 4.89
CA TYR A 278 -7.04 -4.78 5.81
C TYR A 278 -7.44 -4.54 7.27
N PHE A 279 -8.08 -3.41 7.57
CA PHE A 279 -8.51 -3.11 8.94
C PHE A 279 -9.69 -3.96 9.39
N MET A 280 -10.60 -4.34 8.47
CA MET A 280 -11.67 -5.28 8.77
C MET A 280 -11.10 -6.63 9.23
N ASN A 281 -10.16 -7.19 8.48
CA ASN A 281 -9.49 -8.44 8.84
C ASN A 281 -8.76 -8.35 10.18
N LEU A 282 -8.02 -7.26 10.43
CA LEU A 282 -7.38 -7.04 11.74
C LEU A 282 -8.40 -6.94 12.89
N ALA A 283 -9.55 -6.30 12.66
CA ALA A 283 -10.61 -6.21 13.67
C ALA A 283 -11.22 -7.59 13.95
N GLU A 284 -11.46 -8.41 12.92
CA GLU A 284 -11.93 -9.79 13.11
C GLU A 284 -10.93 -10.66 13.89
N GLU A 285 -9.64 -10.60 13.53
CA GLU A 285 -8.57 -11.35 14.20
C GLU A 285 -8.43 -10.95 15.67
N SER A 286 -8.50 -9.65 15.95
CA SER A 286 -8.40 -9.08 17.31
C SER A 286 -9.71 -9.12 18.08
N LYS A 287 -10.83 -9.48 17.42
CA LYS A 287 -12.20 -9.42 17.95
C LYS A 287 -12.61 -8.01 18.39
N LEU A 288 -12.09 -7.00 17.71
CA LEU A 288 -12.49 -5.62 17.87
C LEU A 288 -13.91 -5.46 17.32
N PRO A 289 -14.86 -4.88 18.08
CA PRO A 289 -16.21 -4.62 17.58
C PRO A 289 -16.20 -3.76 16.32
N ILE A 290 -16.95 -4.18 15.30
CA ILE A 290 -17.14 -3.45 14.04
C ILE A 290 -18.49 -2.73 14.07
N ILE A 291 -18.53 -1.51 13.53
CA ILE A 291 -19.72 -0.66 13.46
C ILE A 291 -19.89 -0.15 12.03
N GLY A 292 -21.05 -0.40 11.42
CA GLY A 292 -21.42 0.21 10.14
C GLY A 292 -21.89 1.65 10.27
N LEU A 293 -21.27 2.57 9.53
CA LEU A 293 -21.71 3.96 9.40
C LEU A 293 -22.90 4.11 8.46
N GLU A 294 -23.15 3.14 7.61
CA GLU A 294 -24.29 3.00 6.72
C GLU A 294 -24.81 1.56 6.78
N SER A 295 -25.72 1.20 5.88
CA SER A 295 -26.12 -0.20 5.65
C SER A 295 -25.96 -0.53 4.17
N SER A 296 -25.72 -1.79 3.85
CA SER A 296 -25.63 -2.23 2.44
C SER A 296 -26.93 -1.96 1.68
N GLU A 297 -28.10 -2.13 2.34
CA GLU A 297 -29.39 -1.81 1.74
C GLU A 297 -29.47 -0.33 1.32
N SER A 298 -28.97 0.60 2.15
CA SER A 298 -28.98 2.02 1.82
C SER A 298 -28.05 2.33 0.65
N GLN A 299 -26.84 1.78 0.65
CA GLN A 299 -25.86 2.03 -0.40
C GLN A 299 -26.30 1.43 -1.75
N LEU A 300 -26.79 0.20 -1.77
CA LEU A 300 -27.31 -0.44 -2.98
C LEU A 300 -28.57 0.23 -3.52
N ASN A 301 -29.49 0.67 -2.63
CA ASN A 301 -30.64 1.45 -3.06
C ASN A 301 -30.23 2.79 -3.65
N MET A 302 -29.19 3.44 -3.12
CA MET A 302 -28.63 4.67 -3.70
C MET A 302 -28.18 4.43 -5.14
N LEU A 303 -27.39 3.37 -5.41
CA LEU A 303 -26.99 3.00 -6.78
C LEU A 303 -28.19 2.71 -7.69
N ASN A 304 -29.16 1.94 -7.18
CA ASN A 304 -30.35 1.57 -7.93
C ASN A 304 -31.30 2.74 -8.25
N ASN A 305 -31.24 3.82 -7.46
CA ASN A 305 -32.14 4.98 -7.59
C ASN A 305 -31.52 6.13 -8.40
N PHE A 306 -30.29 5.98 -8.89
CA PHE A 306 -29.74 6.89 -9.88
C PHE A 306 -30.62 6.96 -11.14
N SER A 307 -30.63 8.13 -11.78
CA SER A 307 -31.29 8.31 -13.07
C SER A 307 -30.69 7.38 -14.13
N ASP A 308 -31.51 7.01 -15.13
CA ASP A 308 -31.07 6.15 -16.24
C ASP A 308 -29.78 6.68 -16.89
N ARG A 309 -29.65 8.01 -16.99
CA ARG A 309 -28.45 8.69 -17.49
C ARG A 309 -27.22 8.35 -16.65
N ILE A 310 -27.28 8.51 -15.32
CA ILE A 310 -26.14 8.21 -14.44
C ILE A 310 -25.81 6.73 -14.47
N GLN A 311 -26.80 5.85 -14.45
CA GLN A 311 -26.54 4.41 -14.53
C GLN A 311 -25.89 4.03 -15.87
N GLU A 312 -26.28 4.66 -16.98
CA GLU A 312 -25.62 4.48 -18.28
C GLU A 312 -24.19 5.03 -18.27
N GLU A 313 -23.96 6.22 -17.70
CA GLU A 313 -22.62 6.82 -17.57
C GLU A 313 -21.68 5.94 -16.72
N MET A 314 -22.18 5.35 -15.63
CA MET A 314 -21.44 4.38 -14.82
C MET A 314 -21.06 3.15 -15.64
N LEU A 315 -22.01 2.55 -16.35
CA LEU A 315 -21.77 1.39 -17.21
C LEU A 315 -20.76 1.72 -18.31
N TYR A 316 -20.87 2.88 -18.94
CA TYR A 316 -19.92 3.35 -19.93
C TYR A 316 -18.52 3.54 -19.34
N GLY A 317 -18.40 4.10 -18.13
CA GLY A 317 -17.14 4.24 -17.42
C GLY A 317 -16.47 2.89 -17.15
N SER A 318 -17.23 1.90 -16.68
CA SER A 318 -16.75 0.52 -16.47
C SER A 318 -16.30 -0.17 -17.75
N ILE A 319 -16.89 0.17 -18.90
CA ILE A 319 -16.43 -0.33 -20.21
C ILE A 319 -15.14 0.38 -20.62
N ALA A 320 -15.09 1.71 -20.48
CA ALA A 320 -13.97 2.53 -20.92
C ALA A 320 -12.66 2.15 -20.19
N SER A 321 -12.75 1.72 -18.93
CA SER A 321 -11.60 1.31 -18.11
C SER A 321 -10.81 0.14 -18.73
N PHE A 322 -11.45 -0.78 -19.44
CA PHE A 322 -10.77 -1.91 -20.14
C PHE A 322 -9.86 -1.46 -21.29
N TYR A 323 -10.06 -0.24 -21.80
CA TYR A 323 -9.32 0.28 -22.95
C TYR A 323 -8.30 1.36 -22.56
N MET A 324 -8.12 1.63 -21.27
CA MET A 324 -7.10 2.57 -20.78
C MET A 324 -5.72 1.89 -20.74
N GLU A 325 -4.68 2.58 -21.21
CA GLU A 325 -3.30 2.05 -21.21
C GLU A 325 -2.67 2.06 -19.80
N GLU A 326 -3.03 3.04 -18.98
CA GLU A 326 -2.61 3.16 -17.57
C GLU A 326 -3.83 2.93 -16.68
N GLU A 327 -3.67 2.07 -15.66
CA GLU A 327 -4.76 1.81 -14.72
C GLU A 327 -5.00 3.06 -13.85
N PRO A 328 -6.20 3.67 -13.85
CA PRO A 328 -6.49 4.87 -13.05
C PRO A 328 -6.24 4.71 -11.55
N VAL A 329 -6.33 3.46 -11.06
CA VAL A 329 -6.04 3.11 -9.67
C VAL A 329 -4.59 3.38 -9.27
N LYS A 330 -3.64 3.37 -10.23
CA LYS A 330 -2.23 3.66 -9.95
C LYS A 330 -2.04 5.08 -9.42
N ASP A 331 -2.67 6.06 -10.06
CA ASP A 331 -2.61 7.45 -9.62
C ASP A 331 -3.25 7.63 -8.23
N LEU A 332 -4.33 6.89 -7.94
CA LEU A 332 -4.95 6.87 -6.61
C LEU A 332 -4.03 6.26 -5.55
N SER A 333 -3.35 5.17 -5.90
CA SER A 333 -2.39 4.50 -5.03
C SER A 333 -1.20 5.41 -4.72
N ASP A 334 -0.59 6.01 -5.74
CA ASP A 334 0.53 6.95 -5.58
C ASP A 334 0.12 8.15 -4.73
N MET A 335 -1.08 8.70 -4.96
CA MET A 335 -1.65 9.78 -4.15
C MET A 335 -1.76 9.37 -2.67
N TRP A 336 -2.24 8.15 -2.40
CA TRP A 336 -2.45 7.63 -1.05
C TRP A 336 -1.14 7.30 -0.33
N ILE A 337 -0.21 6.63 -0.99
CA ILE A 337 1.15 6.34 -0.48
C ILE A 337 1.81 7.64 -0.04
N ASN A 338 1.75 8.68 -0.87
CA ASN A 338 2.38 9.97 -0.59
C ASN A 338 1.57 10.88 0.36
N GLY A 339 0.31 10.55 0.64
CA GLY A 339 -0.60 11.37 1.44
C GLY A 339 -0.84 12.75 0.82
N ASP A 340 -0.96 12.80 -0.50
CA ASP A 340 -1.14 14.03 -1.28
C ASP A 340 -2.56 14.58 -1.13
N LEU A 341 -2.72 15.56 -0.22
CA LEU A 341 -4.02 16.20 0.00
C LEU A 341 -4.41 17.18 -1.10
N ASP A 342 -3.44 17.74 -1.84
CA ASP A 342 -3.76 18.71 -2.88
C ASP A 342 -4.47 17.98 -4.03
N MET A 343 -3.94 16.81 -4.40
CA MET A 343 -4.57 15.92 -5.37
C MET A 343 -5.92 15.38 -4.87
N LEU A 344 -6.04 14.96 -3.61
CA LEU A 344 -7.33 14.52 -3.05
C LEU A 344 -8.37 15.64 -3.05
N ALA A 345 -7.97 16.87 -2.70
CA ALA A 345 -8.86 18.02 -2.73
C ALA A 345 -9.26 18.41 -4.17
N GLU A 346 -8.33 18.33 -5.12
CA GLU A 346 -8.63 18.52 -6.53
C GLU A 346 -9.63 17.48 -7.03
N MET A 347 -9.43 16.20 -6.71
CA MET A 347 -10.39 15.15 -7.03
C MET A 347 -11.78 15.45 -6.49
N ALA A 348 -11.91 15.84 -5.22
CA ALA A 348 -13.20 16.21 -4.64
C ALA A 348 -13.89 17.35 -5.40
N VAL A 349 -13.13 18.35 -5.85
CA VAL A 349 -13.63 19.46 -6.68
C VAL A 349 -14.04 18.99 -8.07
N GLN A 350 -13.26 18.11 -8.71
CA GLN A 350 -13.60 17.58 -10.03
C GLN A 350 -14.84 16.69 -9.96
N THR A 351 -14.95 15.81 -8.97
CA THR A 351 -16.15 14.99 -8.75
C THR A 351 -17.39 15.86 -8.53
N GLN A 352 -17.29 16.94 -7.74
CA GLN A 352 -18.39 17.88 -7.54
C GLN A 352 -18.83 18.58 -8.84
N LYS A 353 -17.89 18.87 -9.74
CA LYS A 353 -18.17 19.54 -11.02
C LYS A 353 -18.64 18.58 -12.12
N ALA A 354 -18.26 17.32 -12.03
CA ALA A 354 -18.57 16.32 -13.05
C ALA A 354 -20.07 16.10 -13.14
N ASP A 355 -20.73 15.84 -12.01
CA ASP A 355 -22.17 15.63 -11.98
C ASP A 355 -22.78 15.90 -10.59
N GLU A 356 -23.83 16.72 -10.54
CA GLU A 356 -24.50 17.12 -9.29
C GLU A 356 -25.29 15.97 -8.64
N GLU A 357 -25.95 15.14 -9.43
CA GLU A 357 -26.74 14.00 -8.94
C GLU A 357 -25.81 12.95 -8.31
N TYR A 358 -24.77 12.58 -9.03
CA TYR A 358 -23.76 11.63 -8.57
C TYR A 358 -23.04 12.14 -7.32
N TYR A 359 -22.54 13.38 -7.35
CA TYR A 359 -21.85 13.97 -6.20
C TYR A 359 -22.75 14.04 -4.96
N LYS A 360 -24.01 14.44 -5.15
CA LYS A 360 -24.96 14.55 -4.04
C LYS A 360 -25.22 13.18 -3.39
N ALA A 361 -25.48 12.15 -4.19
CA ALA A 361 -25.81 10.82 -3.69
C ALA A 361 -24.59 10.05 -3.14
N MET A 362 -23.45 10.09 -3.84
CA MET A 362 -22.24 9.33 -3.47
C MET A 362 -21.48 9.96 -2.30
N LEU A 363 -21.51 11.28 -2.17
CA LEU A 363 -20.68 12.00 -1.19
C LEU A 363 -21.52 12.84 -0.24
N GLN A 364 -22.27 13.82 -0.75
CA GLN A 364 -22.92 14.82 0.11
C GLN A 364 -23.90 14.20 1.12
N ASP A 365 -24.88 13.42 0.65
CA ASP A 365 -25.93 12.87 1.52
C ASP A 365 -25.36 11.84 2.49
N ARG A 366 -24.43 11.00 2.02
CA ARG A 366 -23.76 9.97 2.81
C ARG A 366 -22.88 10.59 3.89
N ASN A 367 -22.09 11.60 3.56
CA ASN A 367 -21.22 12.30 4.51
C ASN A 367 -21.99 12.97 5.63
N VAL A 368 -23.17 13.54 5.33
CA VAL A 368 -24.03 14.09 6.39
C VAL A 368 -24.42 13.00 7.38
N LEU A 369 -24.88 11.84 6.91
CA LEU A 369 -25.28 10.73 7.77
C LEU A 369 -24.10 10.15 8.57
N MET A 370 -22.96 9.94 7.92
CA MET A 370 -21.75 9.47 8.58
C MET A 370 -21.24 10.48 9.63
N ALA A 371 -21.25 11.77 9.32
CA ALA A 371 -20.86 12.83 10.27
C ALA A 371 -21.79 12.87 11.50
N GLU A 372 -23.08 12.58 11.36
CA GLU A 372 -23.99 12.47 12.52
C GLU A 372 -23.65 11.26 13.41
N LYS A 373 -23.30 10.10 12.82
CA LYS A 373 -22.86 8.93 13.60
C LYS A 373 -21.53 9.21 14.31
N ILE A 374 -20.58 9.86 13.63
CA ILE A 374 -19.30 10.26 14.24
C ILE A 374 -19.51 11.30 15.35
N ASP A 375 -20.41 12.29 15.18
CA ASP A 375 -20.80 13.22 16.26
C ASP A 375 -21.36 12.46 17.47
N ALA A 376 -22.14 11.40 17.23
CA ALA A 376 -22.69 10.58 18.31
C ALA A 376 -21.59 9.83 19.08
N PHE A 377 -20.59 9.25 18.39
CA PHE A 377 -19.42 8.63 19.03
C PHE A 377 -18.70 9.62 19.95
N LEU A 378 -18.47 10.85 19.47
CA LEU A 378 -17.81 11.90 20.25
C LEU A 378 -18.60 12.38 21.47
N ARG A 379 -19.92 12.09 21.55
CA ARG A 379 -20.83 12.66 22.55
C ARG A 379 -21.47 11.64 23.48
N ASP A 380 -21.18 10.35 23.31
CA ASP A 380 -21.81 9.29 24.10
C ASP A 380 -21.33 9.25 25.56
N GLY A 381 -20.25 9.96 25.89
CA GLY A 381 -19.68 10.07 27.23
C GLY A 381 -19.02 8.80 27.75
N LYS A 382 -18.68 7.84 26.88
CA LYS A 382 -18.08 6.56 27.29
C LYS A 382 -16.57 6.60 27.48
N SER A 383 -15.90 7.65 27.00
CA SER A 383 -14.43 7.75 26.93
C SER A 383 -13.82 6.60 26.13
N GLU A 384 -14.41 6.32 24.97
CA GLU A 384 -13.99 5.27 24.03
C GLU A 384 -13.25 5.90 22.83
N THR A 385 -12.36 5.10 22.23
CA THR A 385 -11.64 5.43 21.00
C THR A 385 -12.27 4.69 19.81
N TYR A 386 -12.59 5.42 18.75
CA TYR A 386 -13.15 4.87 17.52
C TYR A 386 -12.15 5.05 16.38
N PHE A 387 -11.85 3.97 15.66
CA PHE A 387 -11.08 4.02 14.43
C PHE A 387 -12.04 3.92 13.24
N VAL A 388 -12.26 5.04 12.56
CA VAL A 388 -13.17 5.17 11.41
C VAL A 388 -12.37 5.00 10.12
N VAL A 389 -12.81 4.10 9.25
CA VAL A 389 -12.23 3.88 7.91
C VAL A 389 -13.33 4.04 6.87
N VAL A 390 -13.17 5.05 6.00
CA VAL A 390 -14.11 5.39 4.93
C VAL A 390 -13.34 5.81 3.69
N GLY A 391 -13.92 5.68 2.50
CA GLY A 391 -13.26 6.02 1.24
C GLY A 391 -12.65 7.42 1.27
N ALA A 392 -11.42 7.57 0.77
CA ALA A 392 -10.62 8.80 0.92
C ALA A 392 -11.35 10.07 0.46
N LEU A 393 -12.20 9.95 -0.57
CA LEU A 393 -12.96 11.07 -1.12
C LEU A 393 -14.01 11.62 -0.13
N HIS A 394 -14.48 10.82 0.83
CA HIS A 394 -15.38 11.25 1.90
C HIS A 394 -14.71 12.24 2.85
N MET A 395 -13.37 12.33 2.87
CA MET A 395 -12.62 13.20 3.77
C MET A 395 -12.48 14.64 3.26
N ALA A 396 -12.66 14.87 1.95
CA ALA A 396 -12.28 16.11 1.29
C ALA A 396 -13.47 16.91 0.73
N GLY A 397 -13.22 18.21 0.48
CA GLY A 397 -14.20 19.13 -0.10
C GLY A 397 -15.18 19.75 0.89
N GLU A 398 -16.09 20.57 0.37
CA GLU A 398 -17.05 21.34 1.18
C GLU A 398 -18.01 20.47 1.99
N HIS A 399 -18.32 19.27 1.49
CA HIS A 399 -19.18 18.29 2.16
C HIS A 399 -18.38 17.11 2.73
N GLY A 400 -17.05 17.19 2.81
CA GLY A 400 -16.21 16.15 3.42
C GLY A 400 -16.40 16.05 4.93
N LEU A 401 -16.12 14.88 5.50
CA LEU A 401 -16.30 14.61 6.94
C LEU A 401 -15.49 15.55 7.82
N VAL A 402 -14.27 15.90 7.41
CA VAL A 402 -13.43 16.89 8.10
C VAL A 402 -14.17 18.23 8.19
N THR A 403 -14.64 18.74 7.06
CA THR A 403 -15.38 20.00 6.97
C THR A 403 -16.69 19.96 7.77
N LEU A 404 -17.45 18.87 7.69
CA LEU A 404 -18.73 18.73 8.40
C LEU A 404 -18.55 18.68 9.92
N LEU A 405 -17.49 18.03 10.42
CA LEU A 405 -17.18 18.00 11.84
C LEU A 405 -16.65 19.35 12.34
N GLU A 406 -15.85 20.06 11.55
CA GLU A 406 -15.44 21.44 11.86
C GLU A 406 -16.66 22.37 11.96
N GLN A 407 -17.64 22.24 11.05
CA GLN A 407 -18.89 23.00 11.09
C GLN A 407 -19.74 22.68 12.34
N LYS A 408 -19.63 21.46 12.88
CA LYS A 408 -20.24 21.06 14.17
C LYS A 408 -19.48 21.61 15.39
N GLY A 409 -18.35 22.30 15.19
CA GLY A 409 -17.57 22.96 16.23
C GLY A 409 -16.42 22.11 16.79
N TYR A 410 -16.08 20.99 16.13
CA TYR A 410 -14.92 20.19 16.50
C TYR A 410 -13.62 20.78 15.97
N THR A 411 -12.53 20.55 16.69
CA THR A 411 -11.18 20.73 16.14
C THR A 411 -10.76 19.41 15.51
N VAL A 412 -10.58 19.40 14.19
CA VAL A 412 -10.15 18.22 13.44
C VAL A 412 -8.68 18.38 13.11
N THR A 413 -7.82 17.49 13.63
CA THR A 413 -6.37 17.61 13.48
C THR A 413 -5.87 16.54 12.51
N ARG A 414 -5.14 16.94 11.48
CA ARG A 414 -4.44 15.97 10.62
C ARG A 414 -3.27 15.35 11.40
N ILE A 415 -3.11 14.04 11.28
CA ILE A 415 -1.99 13.27 11.82
C ILE A 415 -1.08 12.83 10.69
#